data_AF-A0A6U5J7Q9-F1
#
_entry.id   AF-A0A6U5J7Q9-F1
#
_cell.length_a   1.000
_cell.length_b   1.000
_cell.length_c   1.000
_cell.angle_alpha   90.00
_cell.angle_beta   90.00
_cell.angle_gamma   90.00
#
_symmetry.space_group_name_H-M   'P 1'
#
loop_
_entity.id
_entity.type
_entity.pdbx_description
1 polymer ?
#
loop_
_entity_poly.entity_id
_entity_poly.type
_entity_poly.pdbx_seq_one_letter_code
_entity_poly.pdbx_strand_id
1 'polypeptide(L)'
;MGKSVNEFVDLVKEHKKINTEIKKHLQIQVLQSLMDVVIKSDRDNDGVFSAQELKMVKVFIRNIRSVTFHEDRFDKIMDENPTLKNLMRIVRNLLDENVSEDERVFELHVDKFMEAGLP
;
A
#
# COMPACT_ATOMS: atom_id res chain seq x y z
N MET A 1 35.97 20.26 -18.30
CA MET A 1 34.66 20.56 -17.71
C MET A 1 33.63 19.41 -17.83
N GLY A 2 34.00 18.18 -18.24
CA GLY A 2 33.04 17.06 -18.41
C GLY A 2 32.98 16.04 -17.26
N LYS A 3 33.91 16.08 -16.30
CA LYS A 3 34.00 15.08 -15.22
C LYS A 3 32.87 15.23 -14.18
N SER A 4 32.57 16.47 -13.80
CA SER A 4 31.50 16.79 -12.84
C SER A 4 30.09 16.53 -13.38
N VAL A 5 29.88 16.69 -14.70
CA VAL A 5 28.59 16.39 -15.33
C VAL A 5 28.34 14.87 -15.34
N ASN A 6 29.37 14.08 -15.63
CA ASN A 6 29.25 12.62 -15.60
C ASN A 6 29.03 12.08 -14.18
N GLU A 7 29.75 12.61 -13.20
CA GLU A 7 29.57 12.27 -11.77
C GLU A 7 28.15 12.62 -11.28
N PHE A 8 27.61 13.77 -11.68
CA PHE A 8 26.23 14.15 -11.37
C PHE A 8 25.20 13.23 -12.03
N VAL A 9 25.40 12.87 -13.30
CA VAL A 9 24.52 11.95 -14.02
C VAL A 9 24.50 10.57 -13.35
N ASP A 10 25.65 10.07 -12.91
CA ASP A 10 25.73 8.78 -12.23
C ASP A 10 25.09 8.83 -10.84
N LEU A 11 25.27 9.92 -10.09
CA LEU A 11 24.58 10.15 -8.82
C LEU A 11 23.05 10.16 -8.99
N VAL A 12 22.53 10.81 -10.04
CA VAL A 12 21.08 10.82 -10.33
C VAL A 12 20.56 9.43 -10.67
N LYS A 13 21.33 8.62 -11.41
CA LYS A 13 20.96 7.23 -11.71
C LYS A 13 20.92 6.37 -10.45
N GLU A 14 21.94 6.50 -9.60
CA GLU A 14 22.02 5.79 -8.32
C GLU A 14 20.84 6.17 -7.41
N HIS A 15 20.54 7.46 -7.30
CA HIS A 15 19.39 7.95 -6.55
C HIS A 15 18.06 7.37 -7.06
N LYS A 16 17.84 7.33 -8.39
CA LYS A 16 16.65 6.71 -8.98
C LYS A 16 16.53 5.22 -8.64
N LYS A 17 17.66 4.51 -8.64
CA LYS A 17 17.71 3.09 -8.29
C LYS A 17 17.36 2.89 -6.81
N ILE A 18 17.94 3.67 -5.91
CA ILE A 18 17.65 3.64 -4.47
C ILE A 18 16.16 3.91 -4.21
N ASN A 19 15.60 4.95 -4.83
CA ASN A 19 14.17 5.25 -4.69
C ASN A 19 13.26 4.11 -5.14
N THR A 20 13.64 3.40 -6.21
CA THR A 20 12.88 2.25 -6.70
C THR A 20 12.89 1.10 -5.67
N GLU A 21 14.04 0.85 -5.04
CA GLU A 21 14.16 -0.20 -4.03
C GLU A 21 13.44 0.16 -2.72
N ILE A 22 13.50 1.42 -2.30
CA ILE A 22 12.73 1.91 -1.13
C ILE A 22 11.23 1.77 -1.39
N LYS A 23 10.76 2.16 -2.57
CA LYS A 23 9.35 2.00 -2.95
C LYS A 23 8.90 0.54 -2.84
N LYS A 24 9.67 -0.40 -3.38
CA LYS A 24 9.37 -1.84 -3.29
C LYS A 24 9.36 -2.33 -1.83
N HIS A 25 10.33 -1.89 -1.03
CA HIS A 25 10.39 -2.28 0.39
C HIS A 25 9.13 -1.81 1.13
N LEU A 26 8.69 -0.58 0.90
CA LEU A 26 7.48 -0.03 1.49
C LEU A 26 6.23 -0.77 1.02
N GLN A 27 6.13 -1.07 -0.28
CA GLN A 27 5.04 -1.88 -0.81
C GLN A 27 4.94 -3.24 -0.10
N ILE A 28 6.07 -3.92 0.08
CA ILE A 28 6.13 -5.21 0.78
C ILE A 28 5.72 -5.05 2.26
N GLN A 29 6.22 -4.04 2.96
CA GLN A 29 5.91 -3.82 4.37
C GLN A 29 4.42 -3.52 4.60
N VAL A 30 3.84 -2.66 3.76
CA VAL A 30 2.40 -2.35 3.80
C VAL A 30 1.58 -3.61 3.49
N LEU A 31 1.95 -4.34 2.43
CA LEU A 31 1.29 -5.60 2.06
C LEU A 31 1.30 -6.60 3.22
N GLN A 32 2.47 -6.83 3.84
CA GLN A 32 2.60 -7.72 4.99
C GLN A 32 1.72 -7.29 6.16
N SER A 33 1.74 -6.00 6.49
CA SER A 33 0.91 -5.44 7.56
C SER A 33 -0.58 -5.66 7.32
N LEU A 34 -1.02 -5.50 6.07
CA LEU A 34 -2.41 -5.74 5.68
C LEU A 34 -2.76 -7.23 5.75
N MET A 35 -1.90 -8.12 5.26
CA MET A 35 -2.10 -9.56 5.37
C MET A 35 -2.23 -10.02 6.82
N ASP A 36 -1.40 -9.49 7.72
CA ASP A 36 -1.46 -9.83 9.15
C ASP A 36 -2.82 -9.48 9.77
N VAL A 37 -3.38 -8.34 9.40
CA VAL A 37 -4.69 -7.91 9.90
C VAL A 37 -5.80 -8.75 9.32
N VAL A 38 -5.71 -9.06 8.03
CA VAL A 38 -6.65 -9.92 7.32
C VAL A 38 -6.71 -11.31 7.97
N ILE A 39 -5.54 -11.94 8.18
CA ILE A 39 -5.43 -13.26 8.83
C ILE A 39 -5.96 -13.21 10.28
N LYS A 40 -5.72 -12.13 11.02
CA LYS A 40 -6.22 -11.96 12.40
C LYS A 40 -7.73 -11.67 12.48
N SER A 41 -8.32 -11.19 11.38
CA SER A 41 -9.73 -10.82 11.30
C SER A 41 -10.61 -11.98 10.89
N ASP A 42 -10.11 -12.91 10.08
CA ASP A 42 -10.81 -14.16 9.69
C ASP A 42 -10.82 -15.16 10.86
N ARG A 43 -11.68 -14.91 11.86
CA ARG A 43 -11.71 -15.67 13.12
C ARG A 43 -12.49 -16.98 13.01
N ASP A 44 -13.45 -17.04 12.10
CA ASP A 44 -14.34 -18.17 11.86
C ASP A 44 -13.94 -18.99 10.62
N ASN A 45 -12.91 -18.56 9.87
CA ASN A 45 -12.44 -19.18 8.62
C ASN A 45 -13.53 -19.31 7.56
N ASP A 46 -14.57 -18.47 7.62
CA ASP A 46 -15.62 -18.48 6.60
C ASP A 46 -15.20 -17.65 5.36
N GLY A 47 -14.13 -16.86 5.49
CA GLY A 47 -13.58 -16.03 4.42
C GLY A 47 -14.47 -14.84 4.04
N VAL A 48 -15.46 -14.50 4.87
CA VAL A 48 -16.44 -13.42 4.70
C VAL A 48 -16.33 -12.45 5.88
N PHE A 49 -16.13 -11.17 5.58
CA PHE A 49 -16.00 -10.14 6.58
C PHE A 49 -17.36 -9.65 7.04
N SER A 50 -17.59 -9.66 8.35
CA SER A 50 -18.66 -8.90 8.97
C SER A 50 -18.38 -7.39 8.93
N ALA A 51 -19.44 -6.58 9.10
CA ALA A 51 -19.30 -5.12 9.17
C ALA A 51 -18.34 -4.66 10.30
N GLN A 52 -18.28 -5.40 11.41
CA GLN A 52 -17.40 -5.09 12.52
C GLN A 52 -15.93 -5.39 12.18
N GLU A 53 -15.65 -6.48 11.46
CA GLU A 53 -14.30 -6.81 10.98
C GLU A 53 -13.82 -5.82 9.93
N LEU A 54 -14.68 -5.46 8.97
CA LEU A 54 -14.37 -4.40 8.01
C LEU A 54 -14.01 -3.09 8.72
N LYS A 55 -14.77 -2.70 9.76
CA LYS A 55 -14.44 -1.50 10.54
C LYS A 55 -13.06 -1.58 11.19
N MET A 56 -12.66 -2.73 11.72
CA MET A 56 -11.32 -2.92 12.30
C MET A 56 -10.23 -2.83 11.24
N VAL A 57 -10.43 -3.46 10.08
CA VAL A 57 -9.53 -3.38 8.92
C VAL A 57 -9.35 -1.92 8.48
N LYS A 58 -10.44 -1.16 8.34
CA LYS A 58 -10.40 0.27 7.95
C LYS A 58 -9.63 1.13 8.94
N VAL A 59 -9.86 0.94 10.24
CA VAL A 59 -9.11 1.66 11.28
C VAL A 59 -7.63 1.35 11.18
N PHE A 60 -7.25 0.10 10.96
CA PHE A 60 -5.85 -0.26 10.80
C PHE A 60 -5.22 0.42 9.57
N ILE A 61 -5.88 0.30 8.41
CA ILE A 61 -5.41 0.87 7.14
C ILE A 61 -5.20 2.39 7.27
N ARG A 62 -6.16 3.11 7.85
CA ARG A 62 -6.08 4.57 8.05
C ARG A 62 -4.85 5.00 8.86
N ASN A 63 -4.30 4.12 9.70
CA ASN A 63 -3.14 4.43 10.52
C ASN A 63 -1.80 4.16 9.82
N ILE A 64 -1.80 3.65 8.59
CA ILE A 64 -0.59 3.45 7.79
C ILE A 64 -0.15 4.80 7.21
N ARG A 65 0.85 5.42 7.85
CA ARG A 65 1.31 6.79 7.51
C ARG A 65 1.76 6.97 6.06
N SER A 66 2.36 5.94 5.46
CA SER A 66 2.89 5.96 4.10
C SER A 66 1.83 5.76 3.03
N VAL A 67 0.55 5.57 3.40
CA VAL A 67 -0.53 5.25 2.46
C VAL A 67 -1.68 6.24 2.63
N THR A 68 -2.13 6.82 1.52
CA THR A 68 -3.46 7.44 1.48
C THR A 68 -4.48 6.36 1.19
N PHE A 69 -5.50 6.30 2.04
CA PHE A 69 -6.58 5.33 1.96
C PHE A 69 -7.87 6.01 1.51
N HIS A 70 -8.36 5.60 0.34
CA HIS A 70 -9.63 6.05 -0.20
C HIS A 70 -10.75 5.14 0.27
N GLU A 71 -11.31 5.49 1.44
CA GLU A 71 -12.31 4.67 2.11
C GLU A 71 -13.61 4.52 1.33
N ASP A 72 -14.03 5.57 0.62
CA ASP A 72 -15.20 5.56 -0.26
C ASP A 72 -15.08 4.46 -1.34
N ARG A 73 -13.90 4.34 -1.95
CA ARG A 73 -13.61 3.30 -2.96
C ARG A 73 -13.55 1.92 -2.31
N PHE A 74 -12.98 1.82 -1.12
CA PHE A 74 -12.95 0.57 -0.35
C PHE A 74 -14.35 0.07 0.00
N ASP A 75 -15.17 0.95 0.60
CA ASP A 75 -16.53 0.63 1.03
C ASP A 75 -17.38 0.21 -0.17
N LYS A 76 -17.30 0.93 -1.29
CA LYS A 76 -17.98 0.54 -2.54
C LYS A 76 -17.64 -0.89 -2.98
N ILE A 77 -16.37 -1.29 -2.93
CA ILE A 77 -15.95 -2.62 -3.40
C ILE A 77 -16.29 -3.71 -2.37
N MET A 78 -16.15 -3.43 -1.08
CA MET A 78 -16.34 -4.41 -0.01
C MET A 78 -17.81 -4.60 0.38
N ASP A 79 -18.66 -3.57 0.24
CA ASP A 79 -20.10 -3.69 0.50
C ASP A 79 -20.80 -4.60 -0.53
N GLU A 80 -20.30 -4.65 -1.77
CA GLU A 80 -20.82 -5.55 -2.80
C GLU A 80 -20.36 -7.01 -2.61
N ASN A 81 -19.15 -7.21 -2.09
CA ASN A 81 -18.54 -8.54 -1.95
C ASN A 81 -17.49 -8.55 -0.82
N PRO A 82 -17.92 -8.72 0.45
CA PRO A 82 -17.03 -8.60 1.60
C PRO A 82 -16.23 -9.90 1.83
N THR A 83 -15.54 -10.40 0.82
CA THR A 83 -14.76 -11.65 0.93
C THR A 83 -13.27 -11.39 1.07
N LEU A 84 -12.57 -12.32 1.72
CA LEU A 84 -11.11 -12.37 1.79
C LEU A 84 -10.45 -12.28 0.42
N LYS A 85 -11.01 -12.99 -0.56
CA LYS A 85 -10.53 -12.95 -1.94
C LYS A 85 -10.62 -11.53 -2.53
N ASN A 86 -11.73 -10.82 -2.29
CA ASN A 86 -11.93 -9.47 -2.80
C ASN A 86 -11.01 -8.47 -2.09
N LEU A 87 -10.87 -8.58 -0.76
CA LEU A 87 -9.92 -7.78 0.00
C LEU A 87 -8.48 -7.98 -0.49
N MET A 88 -8.06 -9.22 -0.76
CA MET A 88 -6.74 -9.51 -1.33
C MET A 88 -6.53 -8.92 -2.73
N ARG A 89 -7.58 -8.83 -3.55
CA ARG A 89 -7.54 -8.13 -4.84
C ARG A 89 -7.30 -6.63 -4.63
N ILE A 90 -8.05 -5.99 -3.72
CA ILE A 90 -7.87 -4.58 -3.37
C ILE A 90 -6.45 -4.32 -2.86
N VAL A 91 -5.94 -5.17 -1.97
CA VAL A 91 -4.58 -5.05 -1.42
C VAL A 91 -3.51 -5.20 -2.52
N ARG A 92 -3.72 -6.07 -3.52
CA ARG A 92 -2.79 -6.18 -4.66
C ARG A 92 -2.70 -4.90 -5.50
N ASN A 93 -3.72 -4.04 -5.49
CA ASN A 93 -3.68 -2.76 -6.21
C ASN A 93 -2.57 -1.83 -5.69
N LEU A 94 -2.03 -2.04 -4.47
CA LEU A 94 -0.83 -1.35 -3.98
C LEU A 94 0.42 -1.59 -4.84
N LEU A 95 0.45 -2.71 -5.55
CA LEU A 95 1.59 -3.14 -6.38
C LEU A 95 1.42 -2.74 -7.84
N ASP A 96 0.23 -2.33 -8.26
CA ASP A 96 -0.10 -2.07 -9.66
C ASP A 96 -0.29 -0.57 -9.91
N GLU A 97 0.57 -0.02 -10.78
CA GLU A 97 0.53 1.39 -11.17
C GLU A 97 -0.55 1.69 -12.21
N ASN A 98 -1.18 0.67 -12.80
CA ASN A 98 -2.16 0.80 -13.89
C ASN A 98 -3.62 0.64 -13.44
N VAL A 99 -3.87 0.67 -12.12
CA VAL A 99 -5.22 0.57 -11.58
C VAL A 99 -6.01 1.84 -11.92
N SER A 100 -7.24 1.64 -12.39
CA SER A 100 -8.18 2.72 -12.68
C SER A 100 -8.43 3.58 -11.44
N GLU A 101 -8.70 4.88 -11.61
CA GLU A 101 -8.94 5.79 -10.48
C GLU A 101 -10.05 5.27 -9.55
N ASP A 102 -11.13 4.73 -10.12
CA ASP A 102 -12.27 4.22 -9.36
C ASP A 102 -11.94 2.98 -8.51
N GLU A 103 -10.91 2.21 -8.90
CA GLU A 103 -10.45 1.02 -8.18
C GLU A 103 -9.18 1.28 -7.34
N ARG A 104 -8.62 2.49 -7.41
CA ARG A 104 -7.41 2.87 -6.68
C ARG A 104 -7.75 3.17 -5.22
N VAL A 105 -7.81 2.13 -4.41
CA VAL A 105 -8.09 2.24 -2.97
C VAL A 105 -6.90 2.78 -2.17
N PHE A 106 -5.68 2.55 -2.65
CA PHE A 106 -4.45 2.92 -1.96
C PHE A 106 -3.52 3.74 -2.84
N GLU A 107 -2.88 4.74 -2.24
CA GLU A 107 -1.78 5.51 -2.84
C GLU A 107 -0.58 5.51 -1.91
N LEU A 108 0.57 5.04 -2.40
CA LEU A 108 1.80 4.99 -1.63
C LEU A 108 2.60 6.30 -1.76
N HIS A 109 2.96 6.87 -0.63
CA HIS A 109 3.79 8.08 -0.54
C HIS A 109 5.16 7.73 0.04
N VAL A 110 6.16 7.59 -0.83
CA VAL A 110 7.54 7.29 -0.43
C VAL A 110 8.15 8.46 0.36
N ASP A 111 7.83 9.70 -0.03
CA ASP A 111 8.41 10.90 0.59
C ASP A 111 7.99 11.04 2.06
N LYS A 112 6.71 10.75 2.37
CA LYS A 112 6.18 10.75 3.75
C LYS A 112 6.87 9.72 4.65
N PHE A 113 7.37 8.63 4.08
CA PHE A 113 8.15 7.64 4.83
C PHE A 113 9.58 8.13 5.09
N MET A 114 10.22 8.74 4.10
CA MET A 114 11.57 9.28 4.22
C MET A 114 11.66 10.46 5.21
N GLU A 115 10.61 11.28 5.28
CA GLU A 115 10.50 12.38 6.25
C GLU A 115 10.32 11.91 7.70
N ALA A 116 9.78 10.71 7.91
CA ALA A 116 9.49 10.16 9.24
C ALA A 116 10.74 9.59 9.96
N GLY A 117 11.90 9.58 9.30
CA GLY A 117 13.13 8.99 9.81
C GLY A 117 13.23 7.51 9.51
N LEU A 118 14.34 7.11 8.90
CA LEU A 118 14.79 5.71 8.90
C LEU A 118 14.87 5.23 10.38
N PRO A 119 14.48 3.99 10.68
CA PRO A 119 14.76 3.40 11.99
C PRO A 119 16.25 3.46 12.34
#